data_AF-A0A9X0WMZ0-F1
#
_entry.id   AF-A0A9X0WMZ0-F1
#
_cell.length_a   1.000
_cell.length_b   1.000
_cell.length_c   1.000
_cell.angle_alpha   90.00
_cell.angle_beta   90.00
_cell.angle_gamma   90.00
#
_symmetry.space_group_name_H-M   'P 1'
#
loop_
_entity.id
_entity.type
_entity.pdbx_description
1 polymer ?
#
loop_
_entity_poly.entity_id
_entity_poly.type
_entity_poly.pdbx_seq_one_letter_code
_entity_poly.pdbx_strand_id
1 'polypeptide(L)'
;MEEKELLPDLSRIIEPFDLVAALTYMRENGEFIRCKNEGEDFYMYREVQKRPVIKEGRRQLMEIETVGALTQWGATVPTMNLSELFHKNFYIMQFDEKGNPDWSEPHRKENAS
;
A
#
# COMPACT_ATOMS: atom_id res chain seq x y z
N MET A 1 25.66 -4.20 10.05
CA MET A 1 25.48 -4.63 8.65
C MET A 1 23.98 -4.54 8.44
N GLU A 2 23.50 -3.39 7.95
CA GLU A 2 22.09 -3.24 7.61
C GLU A 2 21.80 -4.24 6.49
N GLU A 3 20.89 -5.16 6.76
CA GLU A 3 20.35 -6.04 5.76
C GLU A 3 19.63 -5.15 4.76
N LYS A 4 20.21 -5.00 3.56
CA LYS A 4 19.58 -4.23 2.50
C LYS A 4 18.34 -5.03 2.09
N GLU A 5 17.18 -4.69 2.64
CA GLU A 5 15.90 -5.24 2.20
C GLU A 5 15.81 -4.99 0.69
N LEU A 6 15.96 -6.06 -0.09
CA LEU A 6 15.86 -5.99 -1.54
C LEU A 6 14.38 -6.07 -1.88
N LEU A 7 13.82 -4.96 -2.34
CA LEU A 7 12.47 -4.93 -2.88
C LEU A 7 12.35 -5.86 -4.11
N PRO A 8 11.18 -6.44 -4.36
CA PRO A 8 10.96 -7.31 -5.50
C PRO A 8 11.22 -6.62 -6.85
N ASP A 9 11.71 -7.39 -7.82
CA ASP A 9 11.88 -6.91 -9.21
C ASP A 9 10.51 -6.68 -9.87
N LEU A 10 10.17 -5.41 -10.10
CA LEU A 10 8.89 -4.99 -10.69
C LEU A 10 8.59 -5.66 -12.04
N SER A 11 9.62 -6.05 -12.82
CA SER A 11 9.41 -6.66 -14.13
C SER A 11 8.70 -8.03 -14.08
N ARG A 12 8.73 -8.69 -12.91
CA ARG A 12 8.19 -10.02 -12.66
C ARG A 12 6.80 -10.01 -12.01
N ILE A 13 6.31 -8.82 -11.67
CA ILE A 13 5.04 -8.62 -11.01
C ILE A 13 3.93 -8.57 -12.07
N ILE A 14 2.79 -9.19 -11.74
CA ILE A 14 1.60 -9.18 -12.59
C ILE A 14 0.54 -8.35 -11.87
N GLU A 15 0.17 -7.24 -12.50
CA GLU A 15 -0.84 -6.29 -12.02
C GLU A 15 -1.97 -6.17 -13.06
N PRO A 16 -3.18 -5.75 -12.66
CA PRO A 16 -3.60 -5.36 -11.31
C PRO A 16 -3.78 -6.54 -10.35
N PHE A 17 -3.72 -6.25 -9.06
CA PHE A 17 -4.10 -7.15 -7.97
C PHE A 17 -5.57 -6.98 -7.60
N ASP A 18 -6.18 -8.06 -7.10
CA ASP A 18 -7.36 -7.96 -6.24
C ASP A 18 -6.97 -7.45 -4.84
N LEU A 19 -7.96 -7.09 -4.01
CA LEU A 19 -7.73 -6.55 -2.67
C LEU A 19 -6.90 -7.49 -1.77
N VAL A 20 -7.11 -8.80 -1.83
CA VAL A 20 -6.44 -9.76 -0.95
C VAL A 20 -4.97 -9.89 -1.34
N ALA A 21 -4.69 -10.03 -2.64
CA ALA A 21 -3.35 -10.06 -3.18
C ALA A 21 -2.61 -8.76 -2.87
N ALA A 22 -3.27 -7.61 -3.03
CA ALA A 22 -2.65 -6.30 -2.78
C ALA A 22 -2.26 -6.10 -1.31
N LEU A 23 -3.15 -6.42 -0.36
CA LEU A 23 -2.87 -6.32 1.07
C LEU A 23 -1.78 -7.31 1.53
N THR A 24 -1.78 -8.52 0.95
CA THR A 24 -0.73 -9.51 1.21
C THR A 24 0.62 -8.99 0.71
N TYR A 25 0.65 -8.44 -0.50
CA TYR A 25 1.86 -7.91 -1.11
C TYR A 25 2.45 -6.74 -0.32
N MET A 26 1.61 -5.79 0.12
CA MET A 26 2.00 -4.69 1.02
C MET A 26 2.62 -5.20 2.31
N ARG A 27 2.01 -6.21 2.95
CA ARG A 27 2.49 -6.72 4.23
C ARG A 27 3.83 -7.46 4.09
N GLU A 28 3.97 -8.28 3.06
CA GLU A 28 5.13 -9.17 2.89
C GLU A 28 6.34 -8.46 2.30
N ASN A 29 6.14 -7.41 1.50
CA ASN A 29 7.22 -6.73 0.78
C ASN A 29 7.45 -5.29 1.24
N GLY A 30 6.62 -4.75 2.14
CA GLY A 30 6.72 -3.36 2.59
C GLY A 30 6.28 -2.33 1.53
N GLU A 31 5.60 -2.79 0.49
CA GLU A 31 5.23 -1.99 -0.68
C GLU A 31 3.97 -1.15 -0.45
N PHE A 32 3.92 0.00 -1.11
CA PHE A 32 2.75 0.88 -1.10
C PHE A 32 1.83 0.45 -2.24
N ILE A 33 0.52 0.48 -2.02
CA ILE A 33 -0.47 -0.06 -2.97
C ILE A 33 -1.41 1.04 -3.44
N ARG A 34 -1.40 1.36 -4.72
CA ARG A 34 -2.29 2.31 -5.36
C ARG A 34 -3.61 1.65 -5.79
N CYS A 35 -4.72 2.28 -5.44
CA CYS A 35 -6.04 2.04 -6.01
C CYS A 35 -6.31 3.12 -7.07
N LYS A 36 -6.44 2.72 -8.34
CA LYS A 36 -6.73 3.62 -9.46
C LYS A 36 -7.96 3.13 -10.23
N ASN A 37 -9.06 3.86 -10.13
CA ASN A 37 -10.33 3.57 -10.80
C ASN A 37 -11.00 4.87 -11.27
N GLU A 38 -12.16 4.78 -11.94
CA GLU A 38 -12.94 5.97 -12.32
C GLU A 38 -13.33 6.77 -11.07
N GLY A 39 -12.74 7.97 -10.91
CA GLY A 39 -13.02 8.88 -9.81
C GLY A 39 -12.24 8.65 -8.51
N GLU A 40 -11.42 7.60 -8.43
CA GLU A 40 -10.62 7.28 -7.24
C GLU A 40 -9.15 7.09 -7.59
N ASP A 41 -8.29 7.81 -6.86
CA ASP A 41 -6.85 7.69 -6.97
C ASP A 41 -6.20 7.95 -5.61
N PHE A 42 -5.80 6.88 -4.95
CA PHE A 42 -5.15 6.90 -3.65
C PHE A 42 -4.18 5.73 -3.52
N TYR A 43 -3.19 5.85 -2.65
CA TYR A 43 -2.39 4.70 -2.23
C TYR A 43 -2.58 4.40 -0.75
N MET A 44 -2.42 3.12 -0.43
CA MET A 44 -2.43 2.55 0.91
C MET A 44 -1.02 2.16 1.31
N TYR A 45 -0.73 2.26 2.60
CA TYR A 45 0.55 1.87 3.17
C TYR A 45 0.38 1.30 4.57
N ARG A 46 1.26 0.37 4.93
CA ARG A 46 1.33 -0.18 6.29
C ARG A 46 2.12 0.78 7.17
N GLU A 47 1.54 1.13 8.31
CA GLU A 47 2.19 1.91 9.35
C GLU A 47 2.25 1.07 10.63
N VAL A 48 3.42 1.00 11.26
CA VAL A 48 3.61 0.33 12.55
C VAL A 48 3.73 1.38 13.64
N GLN A 49 2.73 1.42 14.52
CA GLN A 49 2.69 2.34 15.65
C GLN A 49 3.07 1.64 16.94
N LYS A 50 4.00 2.22 17.71
CA LYS A 50 4.34 1.75 19.06
C LYS A 50 3.42 2.41 20.08
N ARG A 51 2.47 1.66 20.63
CA ARG A 51 1.54 2.16 21.65
C ARG A 51 1.91 1.65 23.04
N PRO A 52 1.93 2.50 24.07
CA PRO A 52 2.07 2.04 25.44
C PRO A 52 0.78 1.33 25.88
N VAL A 53 0.90 0.09 26.32
CA VAL A 53 -0.21 -0.73 26.83
C VAL A 53 0.10 -1.24 28.23
N ILE A 54 -0.92 -1.67 28.98
CA ILE A 54 -0.75 -2.39 30.24
C ILE A 54 -1.02 -3.86 29.98
N LYS A 55 0.00 -4.70 30.17
CA LYS A 55 -0.10 -6.17 30.10
C LYS A 55 0.40 -6.73 31.42
N GLU A 56 -0.44 -7.54 32.07
CA GLU A 56 -0.15 -8.16 33.37
C GLU A 56 0.28 -7.12 34.45
N GLY A 57 -0.40 -5.98 34.49
CA GLY A 57 -0.14 -4.92 35.47
C GLY A 57 1.14 -4.10 35.23
N ARG A 58 1.85 -4.30 34.11
CA ARG A 58 3.07 -3.54 33.75
C ARG A 58 2.90 -2.80 32.43
N ARG A 59 3.49 -1.60 32.33
CA ARG A 59 3.54 -0.81 31.09
C ARG A 59 4.54 -1.43 30.12
N GLN A 60 4.10 -1.67 28.90
CA GLN A 60 4.90 -2.24 27.82
C GLN A 60 4.61 -1.48 26.51
N LEU A 61 5.52 -1.51 25.55
CA LEU A 61 5.24 -1.06 24.19
C LEU A 61 4.70 -2.23 23.38
N MET A 62 3.61 -2.01 22.67
CA MET A 62 3.05 -2.95 21.71
C MET A 62 3.07 -2.31 20.33
N GLU A 63 3.56 -3.04 19.34
CA GLU A 63 3.45 -2.66 17.94
C GLU A 63 2.05 -2.99 17.44
N ILE A 64 1.40 -1.98 16.84
CA ILE A 64 0.09 -2.12 16.21
C ILE A 64 0.25 -1.75 14.75
N GLU A 65 -0.19 -2.64 13.88
CA GLU A 65 -0.24 -2.39 12.45
C GLU A 65 -1.54 -1.68 12.09
N THR A 66 -1.41 -0.62 11.32
CA THR A 66 -2.53 0.11 10.73
C THR A 66 -2.29 0.28 9.24
N VAL A 67 -3.37 0.40 8.47
CA VAL A 67 -3.29 0.80 7.05
C VAL A 67 -3.71 2.26 6.95
N GLY A 68 -2.79 3.09 6.49
CA GLY A 68 -3.07 4.48 6.09
C GLY A 68 -3.45 4.54 4.61
N ALA A 69 -4.18 5.58 4.22
CA ALA A 69 -4.50 5.85 2.82
C ALA A 69 -4.41 7.34 2.50
N LEU A 70 -3.71 7.68 1.43
CA LEU A 70 -3.50 9.05 0.96
C LEU A 70 -3.91 9.18 -0.50
N THR A 71 -4.67 10.24 -0.78
CA THR A 71 -5.09 10.61 -2.14
C THR A 71 -3.96 11.30 -2.90
N GLN A 72 -4.11 11.45 -4.22
CA GLN A 72 -3.17 12.21 -5.04
C GLN A 72 -2.95 13.68 -4.62
N TRP A 73 -3.89 14.25 -3.87
CA TRP A 73 -3.80 15.60 -3.33
C TRP A 73 -3.12 15.67 -1.96
N GLY A 74 -2.60 14.55 -1.45
CA GLY A 74 -1.97 14.46 -0.12
C GLY A 74 -2.95 14.48 1.05
N ALA A 75 -4.26 14.44 0.79
CA ALA A 75 -5.28 14.33 1.82
C ALA A 75 -5.49 12.86 2.23
N THR A 76 -5.75 12.63 3.52
CA THR A 76 -6.20 11.34 4.02
C THR A 76 -7.55 10.98 3.40
N VAL A 77 -7.74 9.72 3.05
CA VAL A 77 -9.04 9.25 2.54
C VAL A 77 -10.05 9.31 3.69
N PRO A 78 -11.10 10.17 3.63
CA PRO A 78 -11.96 10.43 4.79
C PRO A 78 -12.93 9.28 5.07
N THR A 79 -13.37 8.57 4.03
CA THR A 79 -14.31 7.45 4.09
C THR A 79 -14.02 6.48 2.96
N MET A 80 -13.99 5.18 3.25
CA MET A 80 -13.74 4.12 2.29
C MET A 80 -14.80 3.02 2.46
N ASN A 81 -15.53 2.70 1.39
CA ASN A 81 -16.48 1.59 1.40
C ASN A 81 -15.73 0.27 1.18
N LEU A 82 -15.55 -0.51 2.25
CA LEU A 82 -14.84 -1.79 2.18
C LEU A 82 -15.45 -2.77 1.17
N SER A 83 -16.76 -2.74 0.97
CA SER A 83 -17.42 -3.63 0.00
C SER A 83 -17.05 -3.25 -1.43
N GLU A 84 -16.89 -1.96 -1.71
CA GLU A 84 -16.49 -1.50 -3.04
C GLU A 84 -15.05 -1.85 -3.36
N LEU A 85 -14.16 -1.90 -2.37
CA LEU A 85 -12.75 -2.27 -2.58
C LEU A 85 -12.58 -3.66 -3.21
N PHE A 86 -13.49 -4.60 -2.95
CA PHE A 86 -13.45 -5.93 -3.58
C PHE A 86 -13.71 -5.88 -5.09
N HIS A 87 -14.16 -4.74 -5.62
CA HIS A 87 -14.42 -4.52 -7.04
C HIS A 87 -13.44 -3.54 -7.69
N LYS A 88 -12.35 -3.18 -6.99
CA LYS A 88 -11.33 -2.25 -7.47
C LYS A 88 -10.08 -2.99 -7.92
N ASN A 89 -9.33 -2.35 -8.82
CA ASN A 89 -8.00 -2.78 -9.22
C ASN A 89 -6.93 -2.06 -8.40
N PHE A 90 -5.91 -2.81 -7.99
CA PHE A 90 -4.79 -2.32 -7.22
C PHE A 90 -3.46 -2.54 -7.95
N TYR A 91 -2.51 -1.65 -7.70
CA TYR A 91 -1.18 -1.61 -8.31
C TYR A 91 -0.16 -1.24 -7.24
N ILE A 92 1.12 -1.44 -7.49
CA ILE A 92 2.22 -0.92 -6.69
C ILE A 92 2.30 0.58 -6.95
N MET A 93 2.34 1.34 -5.86
CA MET A 93 2.60 2.76 -5.91
C MET A 93 4.08 2.98 -6.17
N GLN A 94 4.40 3.62 -7.30
CA GLN A 94 5.76 4.01 -7.63
C GLN A 94 6.11 5.38 -7.05
N PHE A 95 7.40 5.62 -6.83
CA PHE A 95 7.92 6.89 -6.33
C PHE A 95 9.08 7.36 -7.21
N ASP A 96 9.19 8.68 -7.40
CA ASP A 96 10.32 9.28 -8.10
C ASP A 96 11.61 9.24 -7.25
N GLU A 97 12.72 9.70 -7.82
CA GLU A 97 14.02 9.74 -7.13
C GLU A 97 14.04 10.62 -5.86
N LYS A 98 13.04 11.49 -5.68
CA LYS A 98 12.88 12.34 -4.51
C LYS A 98 11.90 11.75 -3.49
N GLY A 99 11.32 10.58 -3.77
CA GLY A 99 10.32 9.92 -2.94
C GLY A 99 8.91 10.50 -3.08
N ASN A 100 8.63 11.26 -4.16
CA ASN A 100 7.27 11.72 -4.42
C ASN A 100 6.47 10.62 -5.13
N PRO A 101 5.19 10.42 -4.76
CA PRO A 101 4.31 9.48 -5.46
C PRO A 101 4.21 9.78 -6.96
N ASP A 102 4.40 8.78 -7.82
CA ASP A 102 4.12 8.87 -9.27
C ASP A 102 2.67 8.49 -9.58
N TRP A 103 1.89 9.49 -9.97
CA TRP A 103 0.47 9.34 -10.32
C TRP A 103 0.23 9.08 -11.81
N SER A 104 1.27 8.85 -12.61
CA SER A 104 1.14 8.45 -14.01
C SER A 104 0.29 7.17 -14.14
N GLU A 105 -0.30 6.93 -15.31
CA GLU A 105 -1.14 5.74 -15.50
C GLU A 105 -0.29 4.47 -15.26
N PRO A 106 -0.77 3.52 -14.43
CA PRO A 106 -0.01 2.32 -14.12
C PRO A 106 0.27 1.53 -15.40
N HIS A 107 1.49 1.00 -15.51
CA HIS A 107 1.95 0.33 -16.72
C HIS A 107 1.10 -0.92 -17.00
N ARG A 108 0.13 -0.78 -17.89
CA ARG A 108 -0.57 -1.90 -18.49
C ARG A 108 0.47 -2.73 -19.24
N LYS A 109 0.75 -3.96 -18.78
CA LYS A 109 1.14 -4.99 -19.75
C LYS A 109 -0.11 -5.29 -20.56
N GLU A 110 -0.33 -4.52 -21.62
CA GLU A 110 -1.12 -5.02 -22.73
C GLU A 110 -0.39 -6.27 -23.20
N ASN A 111 -0.99 -7.44 -22.95
CA ASN A 111 -0.67 -8.61 -23.74
C ASN A 111 -1.01 -8.23 -25.18
N ALA A 112 0.01 -7.80 -25.93
CA ALA A 112 -0.08 -7.58 -27.36
C ALA A 112 -0.64 -8.87 -27.96
N SER A 113 -1.85 -8.78 -28.51
CA SER A 113 -2.48 -9.83 -29.30
C SER A 113 -1.78 -9.99 -30.64
#